data_AF-A0A919VVZ3-F1
#
_entry.id   AF-A0A919VVZ3-F1
#
_cell.length_a   1.000
_cell.length_b   1.000
_cell.length_c   1.000
_cell.angle_alpha   90.00
_cell.angle_beta   90.00
_cell.angle_gamma   90.00
#
_symmetry.space_group_name_H-M   'P 1'
#
loop_
_entity.id
_entity.type
_entity.pdbx_description
1 polymer ?
#
loop_
_entity_poly.entity_id
_entity_poly.type
_entity_poly.pdbx_seq_one_letter_code
_entity_poly.pdbx_strand_id
1 'polypeptide(L)'
;MGAVPPYRRIAAGIAARIAAGELAPGDRVPSTRQLIADHGIAMATATKVIATLREQGLVRTRPGVGTVVATPAHPRPSPSQHGRIAPAVPDRERVVRTAVAVADAEGLGALSMRRLAGELGMPTMSLYRHVSGKEELLLFMMDTVFAGDALPALSPGTDGWRACVEALARLQWSMYRRHPWLAQAVSFTRPLLAPRAMAHTEWTMRALDGHGLAPDVLFLAAVTVANYVRGTAVNIEEEAQAEQETGMSEEQWLDSQQNRLGEILGSGRYPLMHRAVADPELEFDVDRLMEFGLQRLLDGLAPVLDGQGRSRRS
;
A
#
# COMPACT_ATOMS: atom_id res chain seq x y z
N MET A 1 -20.97 -1.11 -26.26
CA MET A 1 -20.94 0.34 -25.97
C MET A 1 -21.71 0.58 -24.67
N GLY A 2 -21.02 0.81 -23.56
CA GLY A 2 -21.68 1.03 -22.26
C GLY A 2 -22.40 2.38 -22.22
N ALA A 3 -23.64 2.39 -21.71
CA ALA A 3 -24.44 3.61 -21.60
C ALA A 3 -23.73 4.67 -20.74
N VAL A 4 -23.65 5.92 -21.22
CA VAL A 4 -23.06 7.03 -20.47
C VAL A 4 -23.84 7.22 -19.15
N PRO A 5 -23.16 7.18 -17.99
CA PRO A 5 -23.82 7.34 -16.68
C PRO A 5 -24.70 8.61 -16.62
N PRO A 6 -25.89 8.56 -16.00
CA PRO A 6 -26.85 9.67 -15.98
C PRO A 6 -26.25 11.02 -15.52
N TYR A 7 -25.38 11.02 -14.52
CA TYR A 7 -24.76 12.25 -14.02
C TYR A 7 -23.86 12.94 -15.06
N ARG A 8 -23.18 12.18 -15.93
CA ARG A 8 -22.30 12.75 -16.97
C ARG A 8 -23.11 13.46 -18.06
N ARG A 9 -24.28 12.91 -18.42
CA ARG A 9 -25.18 13.54 -19.39
C ARG A 9 -25.74 14.86 -18.85
N ILE A 10 -26.14 14.89 -17.58
CA ILE A 10 -26.66 16.10 -16.92
C ILE A 10 -25.56 17.16 -16.77
N ALA A 11 -24.36 16.76 -16.33
CA ALA A 11 -23.22 17.68 -16.24
C ALA A 11 -22.84 18.28 -17.60
N ALA A 12 -22.79 17.45 -18.66
CA ALA A 12 -22.52 17.91 -20.01
C ALA A 12 -23.57 18.92 -20.53
N GLY A 13 -24.86 18.69 -20.22
CA GLY A 13 -25.92 19.63 -20.56
C GLY A 13 -25.75 20.99 -19.87
N ILE A 14 -25.39 21.01 -18.58
CA ILE A 14 -25.13 22.27 -17.85
C ILE A 14 -23.87 22.96 -18.39
N ALA A 15 -22.82 22.20 -18.68
CA ALA A 15 -21.60 22.74 -19.28
C ALA A 15 -21.85 23.38 -20.65
N ALA A 16 -22.69 22.76 -21.49
CA ALA A 16 -23.08 23.31 -22.78
C ALA A 16 -23.82 24.65 -22.65
N ARG A 17 -24.70 24.79 -21.65
CA ARG A 17 -25.42 26.05 -21.36
C ARG A 17 -24.50 27.16 -20.87
N ILE A 18 -23.48 26.82 -20.08
CA ILE A 18 -22.42 27.76 -19.68
C ILE A 18 -21.62 28.19 -20.91
N ALA A 19 -21.22 27.24 -21.76
CA ALA A 19 -20.46 27.52 -22.98
C ALA A 19 -21.24 28.35 -24.02
N ALA A 20 -22.55 28.14 -24.11
CA ALA A 20 -23.47 28.91 -24.95
C ALA A 20 -23.81 30.30 -24.40
N GLY A 21 -23.37 30.62 -23.17
CA GLY A 21 -23.65 31.90 -22.53
C GLY A 21 -25.05 32.04 -21.93
N GLU A 22 -25.85 30.96 -21.88
CA GLU A 22 -27.16 30.95 -21.21
C GLU A 22 -27.06 31.04 -19.68
N LEU A 23 -25.90 30.69 -19.13
CA LEU A 23 -25.55 30.85 -17.73
C LEU A 23 -24.25 31.67 -17.66
N ALA A 24 -24.38 32.95 -17.29
CA ALA A 24 -23.27 33.88 -17.22
C ALA A 24 -22.43 33.65 -15.94
N PRO A 25 -21.14 34.05 -15.94
CA PRO A 25 -20.32 34.05 -14.74
C PRO A 25 -20.99 34.74 -13.54
N GLY A 26 -21.15 34.01 -12.45
CA GLY A 26 -21.85 34.47 -11.24
C GLY A 26 -23.31 34.04 -11.13
N ASP A 27 -23.92 33.54 -12.21
CA ASP A 27 -25.27 32.98 -12.19
C ASP A 27 -25.32 31.71 -11.36
N ARG A 28 -26.45 31.49 -10.69
CA ARG A 28 -26.67 30.27 -9.91
C ARG A 28 -26.91 29.10 -10.85
N VAL A 29 -26.14 28.02 -10.64
CA VAL A 29 -26.47 26.73 -11.25
C VAL A 29 -27.51 25.99 -10.40
N PRO A 30 -28.28 25.06 -10.98
CA PRO A 30 -29.29 24.31 -10.24
C PRO A 30 -28.71 23.69 -8.96
N SER A 31 -29.40 23.88 -7.84
CA SER A 31 -29.01 23.26 -6.57
C SER A 31 -29.17 21.74 -6.62
N THR A 32 -28.54 21.01 -5.70
CA THR A 32 -28.73 19.55 -5.59
C THR A 32 -30.20 19.17 -5.46
N ARG A 33 -30.98 19.92 -4.67
CA ARG A 33 -32.43 19.73 -4.52
C ARG A 33 -33.19 19.97 -5.82
N GLN A 34 -32.77 20.94 -6.62
CA GLN A 34 -33.37 21.26 -7.91
C GLN A 34 -33.06 20.20 -8.97
N LEU A 35 -31.81 19.72 -9.00
CA LEU A 35 -31.41 18.63 -9.90
C LEU A 35 -32.20 17.34 -9.67
N ILE A 36 -32.61 17.07 -8.42
CA ILE A 36 -33.43 15.92 -8.06
C ILE A 36 -34.86 16.09 -8.58
N ALA A 37 -35.44 17.28 -8.39
CA ALA A 37 -36.78 17.59 -8.86
C ALA A 37 -36.88 17.56 -10.39
N ASP A 38 -35.91 18.16 -11.07
CA ASP A 38 -35.95 18.36 -12.53
C ASP A 38 -35.57 17.10 -13.32
N HIS A 39 -34.72 16.22 -12.75
CA HIS A 39 -34.20 15.05 -13.44
C HIS A 39 -34.59 13.70 -12.80
N GLY A 40 -35.34 13.69 -11.69
CA GLY A 40 -35.77 12.47 -11.01
C GLY A 40 -34.60 11.60 -10.50
N ILE A 41 -33.46 12.20 -10.20
CA ILE A 41 -32.24 11.49 -9.80
C ILE A 41 -32.08 11.40 -8.29
N ALA A 42 -31.35 10.39 -7.79
CA ALA A 42 -30.99 10.30 -6.38
C ALA A 42 -30.03 11.43 -5.94
N MET A 43 -30.08 11.82 -4.66
CA MET A 43 -29.17 12.82 -4.05
C MET A 43 -27.70 12.58 -4.38
N ALA A 44 -27.22 11.34 -4.28
CA ALA A 44 -25.83 10.98 -4.58
C ALA A 44 -25.43 11.29 -6.04
N THR A 45 -26.37 11.14 -6.98
CA THR A 45 -26.16 11.46 -8.40
C THR A 45 -26.15 12.97 -8.62
N ALA A 46 -27.03 13.73 -7.95
CA ALA A 46 -27.05 15.19 -8.00
C ALA A 46 -25.75 15.81 -7.44
N THR A 47 -25.23 15.26 -6.34
CA THR A 47 -23.94 15.66 -5.78
C THR A 47 -22.80 15.40 -6.77
N LYS A 48 -22.80 14.26 -7.48
CA LYS A 48 -21.81 13.94 -8.53
C LYS A 48 -21.86 14.91 -9.71
N VAL A 49 -23.04 15.39 -10.11
CA VAL A 49 -23.17 16.42 -11.17
C VAL A 49 -22.45 17.71 -10.75
N ILE A 50 -22.71 18.21 -9.54
CA ILE A 50 -22.08 19.44 -9.04
C ILE A 50 -20.57 19.28 -8.85
N ALA A 51 -20.12 18.12 -8.36
CA ALA A 51 -18.71 17.80 -8.24
C ALA A 51 -18.01 17.81 -9.61
N THR A 52 -18.61 17.17 -10.62
CA THR A 52 -18.05 17.12 -11.98
C THR A 52 -17.91 18.51 -12.60
N LEU A 53 -18.92 19.38 -12.46
CA LEU A 53 -18.87 20.76 -12.97
C LEU A 53 -17.80 21.60 -12.25
N ARG A 54 -17.56 21.32 -10.95
CA ARG A 54 -16.54 22.01 -10.16
C ARG A 54 -15.13 21.55 -10.54
N GLU A 55 -14.95 20.25 -10.77
CA GLU A 55 -13.69 19.68 -11.28
C GLU A 55 -13.31 20.27 -12.64
N GLN A 56 -14.30 20.53 -13.49
CA GLN A 56 -14.12 21.19 -14.79
C GLN A 56 -13.88 22.70 -14.69
N GLY A 57 -13.86 23.26 -13.48
CA GLY A 57 -13.68 24.70 -13.26
C GLY A 57 -14.85 25.57 -13.72
N LEU A 58 -15.99 24.97 -14.09
CA LEU A 58 -17.15 25.67 -14.63
C LEU A 58 -18.00 26.33 -13.54
N VAL A 59 -17.92 25.83 -12.30
CA VAL A 59 -18.72 26.34 -11.17
C VAL A 59 -17.92 26.41 -9.87
N ARG A 60 -18.31 27.34 -8.98
CA ARG A 60 -17.75 27.50 -7.63
C ARG A 60 -18.85 27.71 -6.61
N THR A 61 -18.62 27.32 -5.35
CA THR A 61 -19.59 27.58 -4.28
C THR A 61 -19.29 28.89 -3.58
N ARG A 62 -20.32 29.72 -3.42
CA ARG A 62 -20.27 30.96 -2.65
C ARG A 62 -21.10 30.79 -1.36
N PRO A 63 -20.50 30.99 -0.18
CA PRO A 63 -21.21 30.95 1.10
C PRO A 63 -22.45 31.86 1.06
N GLY A 64 -23.61 31.35 1.50
CA GLY A 64 -24.89 32.07 1.50
C GLY A 64 -25.60 32.21 0.14
N VAL A 65 -24.97 31.84 -0.98
CA VAL A 65 -25.54 32.03 -2.34
C VAL A 65 -25.74 30.70 -3.08
N GLY A 66 -24.97 29.67 -2.74
CA GLY A 66 -25.01 28.36 -3.41
C GLY A 66 -23.91 28.21 -4.46
N THR A 67 -24.09 27.29 -5.40
CA THR A 67 -23.14 27.05 -6.50
C THR A 67 -23.44 28.01 -7.64
N VAL A 68 -22.41 28.71 -8.14
CA VAL A 68 -22.51 29.69 -9.23
C VAL A 68 -21.49 29.40 -10.33
N VAL A 69 -21.76 29.85 -11.55
CA VAL A 69 -20.83 29.74 -12.69
C VAL A 69 -19.55 30.51 -12.41
N ALA A 70 -18.41 29.89 -12.70
CA ALA A 70 -17.10 30.50 -12.51
C ALA A 70 -16.81 31.56 -13.59
N THR A 71 -16.10 32.62 -13.22
CA THR A 71 -15.60 33.60 -14.20
C THR A 71 -14.38 33.00 -14.91
N PRO A 72 -14.33 32.98 -16.26
CA PRO A 72 -13.12 32.58 -16.97
C PRO A 72 -12.00 33.56 -16.59
N ALA A 73 -10.95 33.05 -15.97
CA ALA A 73 -9.78 33.85 -15.65
C ALA A 73 -9.01 34.13 -16.95
N HIS A 74 -9.04 35.36 -17.42
CA HIS A 74 -8.13 35.83 -18.46
C HIS A 74 -6.77 36.13 -17.79
N PRO A 75 -5.66 35.45 -18.15
CA PRO A 75 -4.38 35.73 -17.54
C PRO A 75 -3.81 37.01 -18.15
N ARG A 76 -3.84 38.11 -17.40
CA ARG A 76 -2.96 39.27 -17.65
C ARG A 76 -1.74 39.15 -16.73
N PRO A 77 -0.52 39.36 -17.23
CA PRO A 77 0.68 39.32 -16.41
C PRO A 77 0.74 40.57 -15.52
N SER A 78 0.74 40.38 -14.20
CA SER A 78 1.06 41.44 -13.23
C SER A 78 2.56 41.44 -12.95
N PRO A 79 3.21 42.62 -12.89
CA PRO A 79 4.64 42.70 -12.63
C PRO A 79 4.95 42.53 -11.13
N SER A 80 5.86 41.60 -10.85
CA SER A 80 6.81 41.56 -9.73
C SER A 80 6.34 42.05 -8.35
N GLN A 81 5.95 41.11 -7.49
CA GLN A 81 6.20 41.24 -6.04
C GLN A 81 7.22 40.20 -5.60
N HIS A 82 8.33 40.72 -5.12
CA HIS A 82 9.42 40.00 -4.50
C HIS A 82 8.95 39.31 -3.20
N GLY A 83 9.33 38.04 -3.03
CA GLY A 83 9.69 37.53 -1.71
C GLY A 83 8.58 37.03 -0.79
N ARG A 84 7.63 36.22 -1.28
CA ARG A 84 7.00 35.18 -0.46
C ARG A 84 6.90 33.91 -1.29
N ILE A 85 7.76 32.94 -1.00
CA ILE A 85 7.64 31.57 -1.52
C ILE A 85 6.32 31.03 -0.96
N ALA A 86 5.25 31.03 -1.76
CA ALA A 86 4.11 30.19 -1.47
C ALA A 86 4.63 28.74 -1.44
N PRO A 87 4.34 27.93 -0.40
CA PRO A 87 4.79 26.56 -0.38
C PRO A 87 4.30 25.87 -1.65
N ALA A 88 5.23 25.33 -2.42
CA ALA A 88 4.91 24.59 -3.63
C ALA A 88 3.91 23.48 -3.26
N VAL A 89 2.83 23.36 -4.03
CA VAL A 89 1.94 22.20 -3.89
C VAL A 89 2.82 20.95 -4.02
N PRO A 90 2.84 20.04 -3.02
CA PRO A 90 3.67 18.84 -3.10
C PRO A 90 3.32 18.07 -4.37
N ASP A 91 4.30 17.60 -5.13
CA ASP A 91 4.00 16.61 -6.16
C ASP A 91 3.54 15.30 -5.50
N ARG A 92 2.97 14.39 -6.30
CA ARG A 92 2.48 13.10 -5.80
C ARG A 92 3.60 12.28 -5.14
N GLU A 93 4.83 12.42 -5.60
CA GLU A 93 5.98 11.69 -5.07
C GLU A 93 6.30 12.14 -3.64
N ARG A 94 6.28 13.44 -3.37
CA ARG A 94 6.42 14.00 -2.01
C ARG A 94 5.28 13.54 -1.11
N VAL A 95 4.04 13.52 -1.60
CA VAL A 95 2.88 13.00 -0.82
C VAL A 95 3.14 11.56 -0.38
N VAL A 96 3.56 10.71 -1.32
CA VAL A 96 3.76 9.27 -1.07
C VAL A 96 4.96 9.04 -0.14
N ARG A 97 6.08 9.71 -0.36
CA ARG A 97 7.25 9.61 0.54
C ARG A 97 6.94 10.04 1.97
N THR A 98 6.18 11.13 2.15
CA THR A 98 5.74 11.55 3.48
C THR A 98 4.81 10.52 4.12
N ALA A 99 3.93 9.89 3.35
CA ALA A 99 3.08 8.82 3.86
C ALA A 99 3.87 7.58 4.29
N VAL A 100 4.90 7.19 3.51
CA VAL A 100 5.84 6.12 3.88
C VAL A 100 6.55 6.46 5.19
N ALA A 101 7.12 7.66 5.31
CA ALA A 101 7.83 8.08 6.52
C ALA A 101 6.92 8.07 7.78
N VAL A 102 5.66 8.49 7.64
CA VAL A 102 4.68 8.43 8.75
C VAL A 102 4.37 6.97 9.11
N ALA A 103 4.20 6.09 8.13
CA ALA A 103 3.92 4.68 8.38
C ALA A 103 5.14 3.92 8.95
N ASP A 104 6.36 4.29 8.55
CA ASP A 104 7.60 3.75 9.11
C ASP A 104 7.76 4.10 10.59
N ALA A 105 7.39 5.33 10.98
CA ALA A 105 7.57 5.82 12.34
C ALA A 105 6.45 5.37 13.30
N GLU A 106 5.20 5.34 12.82
CA GLU A 106 4.02 5.22 13.68
C GLU A 106 3.05 4.11 13.25
N GLY A 107 3.46 3.29 12.29
CA GLY A 107 2.66 2.20 11.76
C GLY A 107 1.54 2.65 10.82
N LEU A 108 0.93 1.67 10.15
CA LEU A 108 -0.12 1.92 9.16
C LEU A 108 -1.44 2.41 9.77
N GLY A 109 -1.68 2.04 11.04
CA GLY A 109 -2.85 2.43 11.82
C GLY A 109 -2.93 3.94 12.05
N ALA A 110 -1.79 4.59 12.31
CA ALA A 110 -1.71 6.03 12.53
C ALA A 110 -1.93 6.85 11.23
N LEU A 111 -1.71 6.25 10.05
CA LEU A 111 -1.82 6.94 8.78
C LEU A 111 -3.30 7.20 8.39
N SER A 112 -3.66 8.48 8.42
CA SER A 112 -4.94 8.99 7.90
C SER A 112 -4.73 10.14 6.92
N MET A 113 -5.70 10.39 6.03
CA MET A 113 -5.64 11.51 5.08
C MET A 113 -5.49 12.87 5.79
N ARG A 114 -6.12 13.02 6.97
CA ARG A 114 -6.02 14.23 7.77
C ARG A 114 -4.62 14.39 8.36
N ARG A 115 -4.08 13.32 8.95
CA ARG A 115 -2.71 13.31 9.50
C ARG A 115 -1.70 13.67 8.42
N LEU A 116 -1.75 12.99 7.28
CA LEU A 116 -0.85 13.24 6.15
C LEU A 116 -0.96 14.67 5.62
N ALA A 117 -2.18 15.22 5.55
CA ALA A 117 -2.37 16.61 5.16
C ALA A 117 -1.75 17.60 6.17
N GLY A 118 -1.87 17.30 7.47
CA GLY A 118 -1.22 18.06 8.54
C GLY A 118 0.31 18.04 8.42
N GLU A 119 0.89 16.86 8.22
CA GLU A 119 2.33 16.66 8.02
C GLU A 119 2.86 17.42 6.79
N LEU A 120 2.09 17.43 5.71
CA LEU A 120 2.43 18.17 4.49
C LEU A 120 2.16 19.68 4.56
N GLY A 121 1.55 20.16 5.65
CA GLY A 121 1.15 21.56 5.82
C GLY A 121 0.10 22.02 4.79
N MET A 122 -0.75 21.10 4.31
CA MET A 122 -1.72 21.38 3.25
C MET A 122 -3.17 21.06 3.65
N PRO A 123 -4.18 21.72 3.05
CA PRO A 123 -5.57 21.33 3.28
C PRO A 123 -5.83 19.90 2.79
N THR A 124 -6.58 19.09 3.55
CA THR A 124 -6.91 17.70 3.18
C THR A 124 -7.58 17.61 1.80
N MET A 125 -8.41 18.59 1.43
CA MET A 125 -9.03 18.66 0.10
C MET A 125 -8.01 18.75 -1.05
N SER A 126 -6.82 19.30 -0.79
CA SER A 126 -5.74 19.35 -1.77
C SER A 126 -5.05 18.01 -1.97
N LEU A 127 -5.00 17.17 -0.92
CA LEU A 127 -4.41 15.83 -0.97
C LEU A 127 -5.16 14.92 -1.96
N TYR A 128 -6.48 15.08 -2.04
CA TYR A 128 -7.33 14.31 -2.95
C TYR A 128 -7.08 14.56 -4.45
N ARG A 129 -6.33 15.61 -4.81
CA ARG A 129 -5.87 15.82 -6.19
C ARG A 129 -4.71 14.90 -6.57
N HIS A 130 -3.99 14.36 -5.60
CA HIS A 130 -2.84 13.49 -5.80
C HIS A 130 -3.18 12.01 -5.60
N VAL A 131 -4.09 11.73 -4.66
CA VAL A 131 -4.56 10.40 -4.30
C VAL A 131 -6.05 10.43 -3.97
N SER A 132 -6.86 9.66 -4.68
CA SER A 132 -8.31 9.57 -4.54
C SER A 132 -8.76 9.01 -3.18
N GLY A 133 -7.89 8.29 -2.46
CA GLY A 133 -8.18 7.76 -1.13
C GLY A 133 -7.02 6.97 -0.51
N LYS A 134 -7.28 6.36 0.66
CA LYS A 134 -6.29 5.58 1.42
C LYS A 134 -5.79 4.35 0.66
N GLU A 135 -6.67 3.66 -0.09
CA GLU A 135 -6.28 2.49 -0.88
C GLU A 135 -5.31 2.85 -2.02
N GLU A 136 -5.58 3.92 -2.78
CA GLU A 136 -4.68 4.37 -3.84
C GLU A 136 -3.36 4.90 -3.27
N LEU A 137 -3.43 5.61 -2.12
CA LEU A 137 -2.22 6.01 -1.40
C LEU A 137 -1.38 4.79 -1.00
N LEU A 138 -2.01 3.76 -0.44
CA LEU A 138 -1.34 2.53 -0.03
C LEU A 138 -0.69 1.82 -1.24
N LEU A 139 -1.39 1.77 -2.37
CA LEU A 139 -0.85 1.24 -3.62
C LEU A 139 0.44 1.97 -4.03
N PHE A 140 0.43 3.31 -4.03
CA PHE A 140 1.62 4.09 -4.38
C PHE A 140 2.74 3.99 -3.35
N MET A 141 2.41 3.91 -2.06
CA MET A 141 3.39 3.66 -1.00
C MET A 141 4.10 2.32 -1.23
N MET A 142 3.34 1.25 -1.45
CA MET A 142 3.89 -0.08 -1.76
C MET A 142 4.76 -0.04 -3.01
N ASP A 143 4.28 0.52 -4.11
CA ASP A 143 5.02 0.59 -5.37
C ASP A 143 6.33 1.39 -5.22
N THR A 144 6.31 2.45 -4.40
CA THR A 144 7.50 3.26 -4.07
C THR A 144 8.52 2.46 -3.26
N VAL A 145 8.09 1.71 -2.24
CA VAL A 145 9.00 0.89 -1.42
C VAL A 145 9.62 -0.24 -2.26
N PHE A 146 8.81 -0.97 -3.04
CA PHE A 146 9.32 -2.01 -3.92
C PHE A 146 10.20 -1.47 -5.07
N ALA A 147 10.08 -0.19 -5.42
CA ALA A 147 10.98 0.46 -6.39
C ALA A 147 12.31 0.91 -5.77
N GLY A 148 12.40 1.01 -4.45
CA GLY A 148 13.55 1.60 -3.74
C GLY A 148 14.84 0.78 -3.88
N ASP A 149 14.73 -0.54 -4.00
CA ASP A 149 15.87 -1.43 -4.16
C ASP A 149 15.82 -2.16 -5.50
N ALA A 150 16.99 -2.33 -6.12
CA ALA A 150 17.10 -3.15 -7.31
C ALA A 150 16.89 -4.62 -6.97
N LEU A 151 16.23 -5.35 -7.88
CA LEU A 151 16.17 -6.81 -7.81
C LEU A 151 17.59 -7.40 -7.87
N PRO A 152 17.84 -8.56 -7.23
CA PRO A 152 19.17 -9.16 -7.21
C PRO A 152 19.73 -9.39 -8.61
N ALA A 153 21.00 -9.06 -8.80
CA ALA A 153 21.74 -9.28 -10.04
C ALA A 153 22.27 -10.73 -10.13
N LEU A 154 21.38 -11.71 -9.98
CA LEU A 154 21.67 -13.14 -10.09
C LEU A 154 20.87 -13.75 -11.24
N SER A 155 21.39 -14.84 -11.79
CA SER A 155 20.71 -15.61 -12.83
C SER A 155 20.65 -17.09 -12.48
N PRO A 156 19.51 -17.77 -12.69
CA PRO A 156 19.37 -19.20 -12.39
C PRO A 156 20.36 -20.08 -13.15
N GLY A 157 20.77 -19.65 -14.36
CA GLY A 157 21.71 -20.40 -15.20
C GLY A 157 23.16 -20.37 -14.69
N THR A 158 23.54 -19.33 -13.94
CA THR A 158 24.91 -19.17 -13.39
C THR A 158 24.97 -19.49 -11.90
N ASP A 159 24.00 -19.00 -11.14
CA ASP A 159 24.02 -19.02 -9.68
C ASP A 159 23.13 -20.14 -9.10
N GLY A 160 22.26 -20.71 -9.93
CA GLY A 160 21.26 -21.68 -9.51
C GLY A 160 19.99 -21.04 -8.94
N TRP A 161 18.87 -21.75 -9.11
CA TRP A 161 17.55 -21.28 -8.65
C TRP A 161 17.55 -20.97 -7.15
N ARG A 162 18.23 -21.78 -6.33
CA ARG A 162 18.21 -21.64 -4.87
C ARG A 162 18.84 -20.33 -4.42
N ALA A 163 20.04 -20.02 -4.91
CA ALA A 163 20.73 -18.77 -4.58
C ALA A 163 19.91 -17.55 -5.00
N CYS A 164 19.25 -17.63 -6.17
CA CYS A 164 18.35 -16.58 -6.64
C CYS A 164 17.20 -16.36 -5.65
N VAL A 165 16.44 -17.41 -5.33
CA VAL A 165 15.27 -17.31 -4.44
C VAL A 165 15.67 -16.83 -3.04
N GLU A 166 16.79 -17.31 -2.50
CA GLU A 166 17.30 -16.82 -1.22
C GLU A 166 17.65 -15.32 -1.25
N ALA A 167 18.31 -14.85 -2.30
CA ALA A 167 18.67 -13.44 -2.42
C ALA A 167 17.43 -12.53 -2.45
N LEU A 168 16.38 -12.94 -3.16
CA LEU A 168 15.13 -12.17 -3.20
C LEU A 168 14.37 -12.24 -1.86
N ALA A 169 14.36 -13.40 -1.20
CA ALA A 169 13.76 -13.55 0.13
C ALA A 169 14.44 -12.64 1.16
N ARG A 170 15.77 -12.59 1.18
CA ARG A 170 16.56 -11.68 2.03
C ARG A 170 16.32 -10.20 1.68
N LEU A 171 16.18 -9.88 0.40
CA LEU A 171 15.82 -8.53 -0.03
C LEU A 171 14.45 -8.13 0.53
N GLN A 172 13.43 -8.97 0.34
CA GLN A 172 12.09 -8.73 0.88
C GLN A 172 12.11 -8.61 2.41
N TRP A 173 12.87 -9.46 3.09
CA TRP A 173 13.06 -9.37 4.53
C TRP A 173 13.62 -8.01 4.95
N SER A 174 14.68 -7.54 4.29
CA SER A 174 15.27 -6.22 4.56
C SER A 174 14.29 -5.06 4.31
N MET A 175 13.38 -5.21 3.36
CA MET A 175 12.32 -4.24 3.09
C MET A 175 11.30 -4.22 4.24
N TYR A 176 10.86 -5.38 4.71
CA TYR A 176 9.95 -5.47 5.85
C TYR A 176 10.58 -4.96 7.16
N ARG A 177 11.88 -5.19 7.37
CA ARG A 177 12.62 -4.62 8.51
C ARG A 177 12.68 -3.09 8.47
N ARG A 178 12.84 -2.49 7.28
CA ARG A 178 12.84 -1.02 7.11
C ARG A 178 11.45 -0.41 7.13
N HIS A 179 10.45 -1.17 6.68
CA HIS A 179 9.07 -0.73 6.51
C HIS A 179 8.10 -1.74 7.13
N PRO A 180 7.99 -1.83 8.48
CA PRO A 180 7.21 -2.87 9.16
C PRO A 180 5.76 -2.97 8.70
N TRP A 181 5.12 -1.83 8.40
CA TRP A 181 3.75 -1.75 7.87
C TRP A 181 3.52 -2.48 6.54
N LEU A 182 4.59 -2.71 5.76
CA LEU A 182 4.48 -3.29 4.43
C LEU A 182 3.98 -4.74 4.48
N ALA A 183 4.39 -5.50 5.51
CA ALA A 183 3.99 -6.90 5.67
C ALA A 183 2.47 -7.03 5.83
N GLN A 184 1.85 -6.14 6.62
CA GLN A 184 0.39 -6.11 6.79
C GLN A 184 -0.34 -5.62 5.54
N ALA A 185 0.24 -4.67 4.80
CA ALA A 185 -0.35 -4.11 3.59
C ALA A 185 -0.39 -5.09 2.40
N VAL A 186 0.58 -5.99 2.28
CA VAL A 186 0.61 -7.03 1.23
C VAL A 186 -0.48 -8.07 1.52
N SER A 187 -1.28 -8.40 0.50
CA SER A 187 -2.27 -9.49 0.57
C SER A 187 -2.19 -10.37 -0.68
N PHE A 188 -2.08 -11.68 -0.50
CA PHE A 188 -2.15 -12.65 -1.61
C PHE A 188 -3.59 -13.08 -1.94
N THR A 189 -4.55 -12.83 -1.04
CA THR A 189 -5.97 -13.15 -1.25
C THR A 189 -6.76 -12.00 -1.86
N ARG A 190 -6.31 -10.76 -1.63
CA ARG A 190 -6.86 -9.53 -2.22
C ARG A 190 -5.72 -8.60 -2.63
N PRO A 191 -4.93 -8.96 -3.67
CA PRO A 191 -3.74 -8.22 -4.02
C PRO A 191 -4.06 -6.82 -4.54
N LEU A 192 -3.36 -5.83 -4.01
CA LEU A 192 -3.22 -4.54 -4.69
C LEU A 192 -2.30 -4.75 -5.89
N LEU A 193 -2.75 -4.34 -7.07
CA LEU A 193 -2.01 -4.51 -8.33
C LEU A 193 -0.89 -3.47 -8.45
N ALA A 194 0.13 -3.60 -7.60
CA ALA A 194 1.35 -2.79 -7.61
C ALA A 194 2.39 -3.41 -8.56
N PRO A 195 2.71 -2.80 -9.72
CA PRO A 195 3.61 -3.38 -10.71
C PRO A 195 4.99 -3.75 -10.16
N ARG A 196 5.54 -2.95 -9.25
CA ARG A 196 6.86 -3.22 -8.65
C ARG A 196 6.83 -4.41 -7.71
N ALA A 197 5.76 -4.57 -6.91
CA ALA A 197 5.56 -5.77 -6.11
C ALA A 197 5.39 -7.03 -7.00
N MET A 198 4.63 -6.92 -8.09
CA MET A 198 4.45 -8.01 -9.05
C MET A 198 5.77 -8.45 -9.70
N ALA A 199 6.70 -7.51 -9.91
CA ALA A 199 8.02 -7.81 -10.45
C ALA A 199 8.85 -8.74 -9.54
N HIS A 200 8.64 -8.71 -8.22
CA HIS A 200 9.29 -9.66 -7.30
C HIS A 200 8.75 -11.07 -7.51
N THR A 201 7.42 -11.24 -7.59
CA THR A 201 6.81 -12.55 -7.85
C THR A 201 7.26 -13.11 -9.20
N GLU A 202 7.23 -12.29 -10.24
CA GLU A 202 7.71 -12.64 -11.58
C GLU A 202 9.19 -13.05 -11.56
N TRP A 203 10.03 -12.34 -10.80
CA TRP A 203 11.44 -12.69 -10.66
C TRP A 203 11.63 -14.05 -9.99
N THR A 204 10.89 -14.34 -8.91
CA THR A 204 10.92 -15.68 -8.27
C THR A 204 10.45 -16.77 -9.24
N MET A 205 9.40 -16.51 -10.02
CA MET A 205 8.92 -17.46 -11.02
C MET A 205 9.97 -17.73 -12.08
N ARG A 206 10.66 -16.71 -12.60
CA ARG A 206 11.80 -16.93 -13.51
C ARG A 206 12.94 -17.69 -12.86
N ALA A 207 13.16 -17.48 -11.56
CA ALA A 207 14.19 -18.20 -10.83
C ALA A 207 13.93 -19.71 -10.78
N LEU A 208 12.65 -20.10 -10.71
CA LEU A 208 12.18 -21.48 -10.63
C LEU A 208 11.80 -22.08 -11.99
N ASP A 209 11.74 -21.26 -13.03
CA ASP A 209 11.41 -21.71 -14.39
C ASP A 209 12.53 -22.60 -14.97
N GLY A 210 12.19 -23.43 -15.96
CA GLY A 210 13.13 -24.36 -16.59
C GLY A 210 13.26 -25.71 -15.88
N HIS A 211 12.60 -25.91 -14.75
CA HIS A 211 12.55 -27.18 -14.00
C HIS A 211 11.35 -28.09 -14.39
N GLY A 212 10.60 -27.72 -15.43
CA GLY A 212 9.47 -28.51 -15.92
C GLY A 212 8.21 -28.45 -15.03
N LEU A 213 8.14 -27.47 -14.13
CA LEU A 213 6.95 -27.23 -13.29
C LEU A 213 5.74 -26.84 -14.14
N ALA A 214 4.56 -27.31 -13.74
CA ALA A 214 3.31 -26.79 -14.28
C ALA A 214 3.12 -25.32 -13.84
N PRO A 215 2.47 -24.45 -14.64
CA PRO A 215 2.35 -23.02 -14.34
C PRO A 215 1.69 -22.71 -12.99
N ASP A 216 0.71 -23.51 -12.57
CA ASP A 216 0.04 -23.39 -11.27
C ASP A 216 1.01 -23.73 -10.12
N VAL A 217 1.80 -24.80 -10.25
CA VAL A 217 2.82 -25.19 -9.27
C VAL A 217 3.91 -24.13 -9.16
N LEU A 218 4.35 -23.57 -10.30
CA LEU A 218 5.33 -22.49 -10.33
C LEU A 218 4.84 -21.25 -9.56
N PHE A 219 3.61 -20.84 -9.81
CA PHE A 219 2.99 -19.71 -9.10
C PHE A 219 2.84 -19.99 -7.61
N LEU A 220 2.34 -21.18 -7.23
CA LEU A 220 2.20 -21.58 -5.83
C LEU A 220 3.55 -21.63 -5.11
N ALA A 221 4.61 -22.13 -5.74
CA ALA A 221 5.95 -22.15 -5.17
C ALA A 221 6.47 -20.73 -4.91
N ALA A 222 6.36 -19.84 -5.90
CA ALA A 222 6.78 -18.45 -5.77
C ALA A 222 6.01 -17.70 -4.66
N VAL A 223 4.68 -17.84 -4.63
CA VAL A 223 3.84 -17.21 -3.61
C VAL A 223 4.09 -17.81 -2.24
N THR A 224 4.36 -19.12 -2.12
CA THR A 224 4.65 -19.75 -0.83
C THR A 224 5.91 -19.18 -0.19
N VAL A 225 6.98 -18.99 -0.97
CA VAL A 225 8.21 -18.35 -0.47
C VAL A 225 7.93 -16.92 -0.02
N ALA A 226 7.29 -16.11 -0.87
CA ALA A 226 6.98 -14.72 -0.53
C ALA A 226 6.04 -14.61 0.69
N ASN A 227 5.06 -15.51 0.80
CA ASN A 227 4.13 -15.56 1.93
C ASN A 227 4.80 -16.01 3.22
N TYR A 228 5.79 -16.90 3.16
CA TYR A 228 6.59 -17.26 4.33
C TYR A 228 7.36 -16.03 4.85
N VAL A 229 8.10 -15.33 3.99
CA VAL A 229 8.86 -14.13 4.39
C VAL A 229 7.92 -13.05 4.95
N ARG A 230 6.80 -12.77 4.27
CA ARG A 230 5.76 -11.84 4.74
C ARG A 230 5.15 -12.30 6.07
N GLY A 231 4.83 -13.58 6.21
CA GLY A 231 4.18 -14.15 7.38
C GLY A 231 5.06 -14.15 8.62
N THR A 232 6.38 -14.27 8.46
CA THR A 232 7.32 -14.03 9.56
C THR A 232 7.40 -12.54 9.89
N ALA A 233 7.34 -11.67 8.87
CA ALA A 233 7.48 -10.22 9.03
C ALA A 233 6.27 -9.51 9.65
N VAL A 234 5.06 -10.07 9.61
CA VAL A 234 3.88 -9.40 10.19
C VAL A 234 4.02 -9.13 11.69
N ASN A 235 4.82 -9.91 12.40
CA ASN A 235 5.06 -9.73 13.84
C ASN A 235 5.91 -8.48 14.15
N ILE A 236 6.65 -7.94 13.17
CA ILE A 236 7.57 -6.81 13.39
C ILE A 236 6.81 -5.52 13.73
N GLU A 237 5.70 -5.24 13.04
CA GLU A 237 4.93 -4.01 13.30
C GLU A 237 4.22 -4.08 14.67
N GLU A 238 3.70 -5.26 15.04
CA GLU A 238 3.08 -5.46 16.34
C GLU A 238 4.09 -5.29 17.48
N GLU A 239 5.30 -5.82 17.33
CA GLU A 239 6.38 -5.64 18.32
C GLU A 239 6.78 -4.17 18.46
N ALA A 240 7.00 -3.48 17.34
CA ALA A 240 7.35 -2.06 17.35
C ALA A 240 6.24 -1.20 18.00
N GLN A 241 4.98 -1.57 17.81
CA GLN A 241 3.85 -0.89 18.45
C GLN A 241 3.80 -1.20 19.96
N ALA A 242 4.04 -2.44 20.37
CA ALA A 242 4.06 -2.83 21.77
C ALA A 242 5.18 -2.08 22.54
N GLU A 243 6.36 -1.93 21.94
CA GLU A 243 7.46 -1.15 22.51
C GLU A 243 7.07 0.34 22.66
N GLN A 244 6.40 0.94 21.66
CA GLN A 244 5.93 2.32 21.75
C GLN A 244 4.86 2.53 22.84
N GLU A 245 3.96 1.57 23.04
CA GLU A 245 2.87 1.64 24.02
C GLU A 245 3.35 1.37 25.45
N THR A 246 4.26 0.41 25.63
CA THR A 246 4.73 -0.05 26.95
C THR A 246 6.03 0.62 27.40
N GLY A 247 6.83 1.14 26.46
CA GLY A 247 8.18 1.64 26.70
C GLY A 247 9.20 0.54 27.02
N MET A 248 8.85 -0.74 26.82
CA MET A 248 9.71 -1.89 27.08
C MET A 248 10.15 -2.51 25.76
N SER A 249 11.44 -2.83 25.64
CA SER A 249 11.91 -3.66 24.53
C SER A 249 11.46 -5.12 24.68
N GLU A 250 11.53 -5.90 23.60
CA GLU A 250 11.23 -7.34 23.60
C GLU A 250 11.96 -8.08 24.74
N GLU A 251 13.26 -7.84 24.89
CA GLU A 251 14.09 -8.45 25.93
C GLU A 251 13.61 -8.08 27.33
N GLN A 252 13.31 -6.81 27.58
CA GLN A 252 12.80 -6.35 28.87
C GLN A 252 11.42 -6.94 29.18
N TRP A 253 10.57 -7.06 28.17
CA TRP A 253 9.27 -7.69 28.31
C TRP A 253 9.43 -9.18 28.64
N LEU A 254 10.28 -9.91 27.92
CA LEU A 254 10.58 -11.32 28.20
C LEU A 254 11.13 -11.53 29.61
N ASP A 255 12.08 -10.69 30.04
CA ASP A 255 12.62 -10.67 31.39
C ASP A 255 11.53 -10.49 32.45
N SER A 256 10.59 -9.57 32.21
CA SER A 256 9.45 -9.36 33.11
C SER A 256 8.52 -10.58 33.21
N GLN A 257 8.47 -11.41 32.17
CA GLN A 257 7.61 -12.59 32.11
C GLN A 257 8.31 -13.88 32.56
N GLN A 258 9.64 -13.89 32.77
CA GLN A 258 10.42 -15.10 33.09
C GLN A 258 9.84 -15.90 34.26
N ASN A 259 9.49 -15.24 35.37
CA ASN A 259 8.93 -15.91 36.55
C ASN A 259 7.60 -16.61 36.24
N ARG A 260 6.70 -15.91 35.53
CA ARG A 260 5.41 -16.45 35.12
C ARG A 260 5.56 -17.61 34.13
N LEU A 261 6.49 -17.48 33.18
CA LEU A 261 6.79 -18.54 32.23
C LEU A 261 7.34 -19.78 32.96
N GLY A 262 8.22 -19.59 33.93
CA GLY A 262 8.75 -20.65 34.79
C GLY A 262 7.66 -21.40 35.56
N GLU A 263 6.70 -20.69 36.16
CA GLU A 263 5.54 -21.31 36.83
C GLU A 263 4.70 -22.16 35.87
N ILE A 264 4.41 -21.63 34.66
CA ILE A 264 3.62 -22.34 33.65
C ILE A 264 4.36 -23.59 33.17
N LEU A 265 5.64 -23.47 32.81
CA LEU A 265 6.44 -24.58 32.30
C LEU A 265 6.72 -25.62 33.39
N GLY A 266 6.86 -25.19 34.64
CA GLY A 266 7.05 -26.04 35.82
C GLY A 266 5.83 -26.87 36.22
N SER A 267 4.66 -26.61 35.62
CA SER A 267 3.43 -27.40 35.84
C SER A 267 3.53 -28.87 35.38
N GLY A 268 4.57 -29.23 34.64
CA GLY A 268 4.74 -30.55 34.03
C GLY A 268 3.90 -30.80 32.78
N ARG A 269 3.03 -29.85 32.39
CA ARG A 269 2.15 -29.96 31.22
C ARG A 269 2.86 -29.69 29.89
N TYR A 270 4.00 -29.00 29.92
CA TYR A 270 4.74 -28.56 28.73
C TYR A 270 6.20 -29.06 28.72
N PRO A 271 6.43 -30.38 28.77
CA PRO A 271 7.76 -30.94 29.00
C PRO A 271 8.77 -30.61 27.88
N LEU A 272 8.32 -30.51 26.62
CA LEU A 272 9.19 -30.15 25.50
C LEU A 272 9.55 -28.66 25.49
N MET A 273 8.58 -27.79 25.78
CA MET A 273 8.84 -26.34 25.87
C MET A 273 9.73 -26.01 27.06
N HIS A 274 9.49 -26.66 28.22
CA HIS A 274 10.34 -26.52 29.39
C HIS A 274 11.79 -26.92 29.06
N ARG A 275 11.99 -28.03 28.32
CA ARG A 275 13.34 -28.44 27.89
C ARG A 275 13.98 -27.41 26.96
N ALA A 276 13.23 -26.90 25.99
CA ALA A 276 13.75 -25.93 25.03
C ALA A 276 14.12 -24.59 25.69
N VAL A 277 13.23 -24.03 26.52
CA VAL A 277 13.48 -22.75 27.21
C VAL A 277 14.61 -22.84 28.25
N ALA A 278 14.84 -24.03 28.81
CA ALA A 278 15.97 -24.26 29.72
C ALA A 278 17.32 -24.42 28.99
N ASP A 279 17.32 -24.53 27.66
CA ASP A 279 18.54 -24.62 26.85
C ASP A 279 19.16 -23.23 26.70
N PRO A 280 20.36 -22.98 27.24
CA PRO A 280 21.02 -21.69 27.10
C PRO A 280 21.43 -21.35 25.66
N GLU A 281 21.44 -22.33 24.74
CA GLU A 281 21.68 -22.08 23.31
C GLU A 281 20.42 -21.61 22.57
N LEU A 282 19.23 -21.71 23.20
CA LEU A 282 18.00 -21.22 22.60
C LEU A 282 17.94 -19.69 22.68
N GLU A 283 18.39 -19.05 21.61
CA GLU A 283 18.09 -17.64 21.32
C GLU A 283 16.99 -17.60 20.27
N PHE A 284 15.79 -17.21 20.69
CA PHE A 284 14.72 -16.91 19.74
C PHE A 284 14.90 -15.50 19.21
N ASP A 285 15.07 -15.41 17.89
CA ASP A 285 15.16 -14.17 17.14
C ASP A 285 14.44 -14.38 15.82
N VAL A 286 13.63 -13.39 15.42
CA VAL A 286 12.83 -13.43 14.20
C VAL A 286 13.70 -13.54 12.95
N ASP A 287 14.93 -12.98 12.95
CA ASP A 287 15.88 -13.14 11.85
C ASP A 287 16.32 -14.60 11.70
N ARG A 288 16.64 -15.26 12.82
CA ARG A 288 16.95 -16.70 12.83
C ARG A 288 15.75 -17.54 12.42
N LEU A 289 14.56 -17.20 12.88
CA LEU A 289 13.33 -17.88 12.50
C LEU A 289 13.12 -17.81 10.98
N MET A 290 13.30 -16.62 10.39
CA MET A 290 13.19 -16.37 8.95
C MET A 290 14.20 -17.20 8.14
N GLU A 291 15.48 -17.18 8.50
CA GLU A 291 16.47 -17.97 7.76
C GLU A 291 16.27 -19.46 7.93
N PHE A 292 16.00 -19.93 9.15
CA PHE A 292 15.78 -21.35 9.40
C PHE A 292 14.62 -21.89 8.56
N GLY A 293 13.46 -21.22 8.57
CA GLY A 293 12.30 -21.69 7.82
C GLY A 293 12.43 -21.47 6.31
N LEU A 294 13.14 -20.44 5.85
CA LEU A 294 13.47 -20.28 4.43
C LEU A 294 14.26 -21.49 3.93
N GLN A 295 15.32 -21.88 4.65
CA GLN A 295 16.12 -23.04 4.27
C GLN A 295 15.28 -24.32 4.23
N ARG A 296 14.42 -24.56 5.23
CA ARG A 296 13.52 -25.73 5.24
C ARG A 296 12.51 -25.71 4.09
N LEU A 297 11.98 -24.53 3.76
CA LEU A 297 11.04 -24.38 2.65
C LEU A 297 11.70 -24.70 1.31
N LEU A 298 12.91 -24.18 1.07
CA LEU A 298 13.65 -24.46 -0.16
C LEU A 298 14.11 -25.92 -0.25
N ASP A 299 14.49 -26.53 0.88
CA ASP A 299 14.76 -27.97 0.96
C ASP A 299 13.54 -28.80 0.56
N GLY A 300 12.34 -28.38 0.96
CA GLY A 300 11.08 -29.02 0.56
C GLY A 300 10.70 -28.81 -0.91
N LEU A 301 11.12 -27.70 -1.52
CA LEU A 301 10.89 -27.42 -2.95
C LEU A 301 11.87 -28.15 -3.87
N ALA A 302 13.10 -28.44 -3.42
CA ALA A 302 14.13 -29.06 -4.24
C ALA A 302 13.66 -30.40 -4.88
N PRO A 303 13.04 -31.36 -4.16
CA PRO A 303 12.53 -32.59 -4.77
C PRO A 303 11.45 -32.36 -5.83
N VAL A 304 10.67 -31.28 -5.72
CA VAL A 304 9.61 -30.94 -6.70
C VAL A 304 10.26 -30.45 -8.00
N LEU A 305 11.31 -29.64 -7.87
CA LEU A 305 12.10 -29.11 -8.99
C LEU A 305 12.96 -30.19 -9.67
N ASP A 306 13.47 -31.16 -8.89
CA ASP A 306 14.31 -32.24 -9.39
C ASP A 306 13.50 -33.43 -9.93
N GLY A 307 12.32 -33.71 -9.35
CA GLY A 307 11.49 -34.88 -9.65
C GLY A 307 10.67 -34.78 -10.94
N GLN A 308 10.30 -33.57 -11.37
CA GLN A 308 9.51 -33.36 -12.61
C GLN A 308 10.37 -33.51 -13.88
N GLY A 309 11.69 -33.38 -13.79
CA GLY A 309 12.64 -33.60 -14.89
C GLY A 309 12.79 -35.07 -15.31
N ARG A 310 12.42 -36.04 -14.44
CA ARG A 310 12.54 -37.48 -14.72
C ARG A 310 11.31 -38.11 -15.35
N SER A 311 10.11 -37.54 -15.16
CA SER A 311 8.84 -38.15 -15.61
C SER A 311 8.52 -37.95 -17.10
N ARG A 312 9.26 -37.09 -17.82
CA ARG A 312 9.05 -36.79 -19.25
C ARG A 312 10.08 -37.38 -20.22
N ARG A 313 11.01 -38.23 -19.75
CA ARG A 313 12.03 -38.91 -20.57
C ARG A 313 11.81 -40.41 -20.79
N SER A 314 10.60 -40.92 -20.54
CA SER A 314 10.19 -42.29 -20.88
C SER A 314 9.13 -42.30 -21.97
#